data_AF-D8LUV0-F1
#
_entry.id   AF-D8LUV0-F1
#
_cell.length_a   1.000
_cell.length_b   1.000
_cell.length_c   1.000
_cell.angle_alpha   90.00
_cell.angle_beta   90.00
_cell.angle_gamma   90.00
#
_symmetry.space_group_name_H-M   'P 1'
#
loop_
_entity.id
_entity.type
_entity.pdbx_description
1 polymer ?
#
loop_
_entity_poly.entity_id
_entity_poly.type
_entity_poly.pdbx_seq_one_letter_code
_entity_poly.pdbx_strand_id
1 'polypeptide(L)'
;MMLAFCDSATANLNVTGSITVMNPYGHFPARLYGLLPFTKFLSVLSFGLLLFWCLRCITLKKQVMNVHKMILVVLGSFFIDEILRLLNITYYNNYGSYSTTIAFTSVLFSVITRTVARCLTMMVVMGLGVTCSSLGNMGWKIAIAAIGYFVFSLWDSLSSIFSTSSSQSSLYLIPSALIDSFIYFSILQSLMKTIEDLKEKKQTSKLEIFLKLRNMIVIMVVFSAIYNGLFSYLIAKKALDSFWKYQWFFNDGIWSVFYFFILSAIVYLWTPNERSVAYAHHVQVATEEQAGGDSVSLQDGELQPRDMLDQVEVKTVDGDSNSLKPMNM
;
A
#
# COMPACT_ATOMS: atom_id res chain seq x y z
N MET A 1 46.81 -2.77 14.71
CA MET A 1 47.90 -3.33 13.88
C MET A 1 48.45 -4.53 14.62
N MET A 2 48.30 -5.75 14.08
CA MET A 2 49.01 -6.92 14.62
C MET A 2 50.33 -7.03 13.89
N LEU A 3 51.43 -6.99 14.62
CA LEU A 3 52.77 -7.22 14.12
C LEU A 3 53.16 -8.62 14.60
N ALA A 4 53.36 -9.55 13.66
CA ALA A 4 53.88 -10.87 13.98
C ALA A 4 55.40 -10.83 13.92
N PHE A 5 56.07 -11.19 15.01
CA PHE A 5 57.51 -11.45 15.05
C PHE A 5 57.74 -12.95 15.27
N CYS A 6 58.67 -13.53 14.52
CA CYS A 6 59.07 -14.92 14.72
C CYS A 6 60.05 -15.01 15.89
N ASP A 7 59.64 -15.70 16.96
CA ASP A 7 60.49 -16.11 18.07
C ASP A 7 60.54 -17.63 18.15
N SER A 8 61.74 -18.22 18.09
CA SER A 8 61.98 -19.66 18.15
C SER A 8 61.57 -20.31 19.48
N ALA A 9 61.37 -19.52 20.54
CA ALA A 9 60.91 -20.02 21.84
C ALA A 9 59.37 -20.13 21.94
N THR A 10 58.62 -19.56 20.99
CA THR A 10 57.16 -19.47 21.07
C THR A 10 56.52 -20.59 20.24
N ALA A 11 55.90 -21.57 20.89
CA ALA A 11 55.12 -22.64 20.25
C ALA A 11 53.66 -22.59 20.72
N ASN A 12 52.71 -22.89 19.81
CA ASN A 12 51.26 -23.01 20.10
C ASN A 12 50.56 -21.72 20.57
N LEU A 13 50.77 -20.60 19.88
CA LEU A 13 50.05 -19.34 20.17
C LEU A 13 48.61 -19.39 19.65
N ASN A 14 47.63 -19.47 20.55
CA ASN A 14 46.22 -19.30 20.20
C ASN A 14 45.82 -17.83 20.38
N VAL A 15 45.63 -17.11 19.27
CA VAL A 15 45.25 -15.71 19.27
C VAL A 15 43.76 -15.59 18.97
N THR A 16 42.99 -15.17 19.96
CA THR A 16 41.59 -14.81 19.81
C THR A 16 41.45 -13.30 19.87
N GLY A 17 40.79 -12.71 18.87
CA GLY A 17 40.59 -11.28 18.78
C GLY A 17 39.51 -10.93 17.77
N SER A 18 38.89 -9.75 17.92
CA SER A 18 37.92 -9.22 16.98
C SER A 18 38.54 -8.11 16.13
N ILE A 19 38.31 -8.16 14.82
CA ILE A 19 38.71 -7.10 13.89
C ILE A 19 37.44 -6.32 13.54
N THR A 20 37.42 -5.03 13.89
CA THR A 20 36.34 -4.12 13.50
C THR A 20 36.87 -3.14 12.46
N VAL A 21 36.23 -3.13 11.29
CA VAL A 21 36.52 -2.17 10.23
C VAL A 21 35.49 -1.05 10.34
N MET A 22 35.96 0.20 10.46
CA MET A 22 35.11 1.37 10.59
C MET A 22 35.49 2.38 9.49
N ASN A 23 34.47 2.90 8.80
CA ASN A 23 34.65 4.02 7.89
C ASN A 23 34.60 5.35 8.68
N PRO A 24 35.12 6.47 8.12
CA PRO A 24 35.07 7.78 8.76
C PRO A 24 33.66 8.23 9.20
N TYR A 25 32.62 7.66 8.58
CA TYR A 25 31.22 8.00 8.82
C TYR A 25 30.43 6.93 9.60
N GLY A 26 31.10 5.93 10.18
CA GLY A 26 30.50 4.86 10.97
C GLY A 26 30.87 3.45 10.52
N HIS A 27 30.21 2.45 11.09
CA HIS A 27 30.47 1.03 10.82
C HIS A 27 29.79 0.50 9.55
N PHE A 28 29.01 1.32 8.85
CA PHE A 28 28.25 0.88 7.70
C PHE A 28 29.16 0.60 6.48
N PRO A 29 28.98 -0.54 5.78
CA PRO A 29 29.80 -0.88 4.61
C PRO A 29 29.70 0.17 3.52
N ALA A 30 30.84 0.49 2.87
CA ALA A 30 30.92 1.54 1.85
C ALA A 30 29.95 1.33 0.67
N ARG A 31 29.68 0.06 0.30
CA ARG A 31 28.74 -0.32 -0.76
C ARG A 31 27.29 0.00 -0.42
N LEU A 32 26.96 0.03 0.87
CA LEU A 32 25.61 0.30 1.36
C LEU A 32 25.42 1.78 1.71
N TYR A 33 26.50 2.53 1.94
CA TYR A 33 26.49 3.87 2.56
C TYR A 33 25.41 4.85 2.05
N GLY A 34 25.13 4.88 0.75
CA GLY A 34 24.09 5.77 0.20
C GLY A 34 22.66 5.44 0.65
N LEU A 35 22.41 4.25 1.18
CA LEU A 35 21.11 3.84 1.72
C LEU A 35 20.67 4.72 2.89
N LEU A 36 21.59 5.11 3.78
CA LEU A 36 21.28 5.89 4.97
C LEU A 36 20.71 7.29 4.63
N PRO A 37 21.38 8.15 3.85
CA PRO A 37 20.81 9.42 3.44
C PRO A 37 19.57 9.26 2.55
N PHE A 38 19.50 8.21 1.73
CA PHE A 38 18.34 7.93 0.89
C PHE A 38 17.09 7.59 1.72
N THR A 39 17.18 6.67 2.68
CA THR A 39 16.08 6.29 3.58
C THR A 39 15.64 7.50 4.43
N LYS A 40 16.57 8.35 4.88
CA LYS A 40 16.22 9.61 5.56
C LYS A 40 15.39 10.52 4.67
N PHE A 41 15.83 10.74 3.43
CA PHE A 41 15.11 11.56 2.46
C PHE A 41 13.72 10.99 2.15
N LEU A 42 13.64 9.68 1.92
CA LEU A 42 12.38 8.99 1.66
C LEU A 42 11.43 9.07 2.86
N SER A 43 11.93 8.96 4.09
CA SER A 43 11.14 9.15 5.32
C SER A 43 10.47 10.53 5.36
N VAL A 44 11.20 11.58 4.98
CA VAL A 44 10.67 12.96 4.93
C VAL A 44 9.59 13.09 3.86
N LEU A 45 9.81 12.53 2.67
CA LEU A 45 8.81 12.51 1.60
C LEU A 45 7.53 11.75 2.02
N SER A 46 7.69 10.58 2.63
CA SER A 46 6.59 9.76 3.16
C SER A 46 5.80 10.49 4.24
N PHE A 47 6.47 11.21 5.14
CA PHE A 47 5.82 12.07 6.11
C PHE A 47 5.03 13.20 5.46
N GLY A 48 5.62 13.87 4.46
CA GLY A 48 4.93 14.92 3.69
C GLY A 48 3.68 14.42 2.99
N LEU A 49 3.75 13.23 2.37
CA LEU A 49 2.61 12.57 1.72
C LEU A 49 1.51 12.21 2.72
N LEU A 50 1.88 11.64 3.87
CA LEU A 50 0.94 11.32 4.95
C LEU A 50 0.27 12.57 5.51
N LEU A 51 1.04 13.63 5.77
CA LEU A 51 0.52 14.91 6.26
C LEU A 51 -0.45 15.53 5.25
N PHE A 52 -0.07 15.58 3.97
CA PHE A 52 -0.94 16.05 2.89
C PHE A 52 -2.27 15.27 2.89
N TRP A 53 -2.23 13.95 2.97
CA TRP A 53 -3.42 13.11 2.99
C TRP A 53 -4.31 13.37 4.21
N CYS A 54 -3.72 13.48 5.40
CA CYS A 54 -4.43 13.79 6.64
C CYS A 54 -5.13 15.15 6.54
N LEU A 55 -4.44 16.19 6.06
CA LEU A 55 -5.01 17.52 5.88
C LEU A 55 -6.22 17.48 4.93
N ARG A 56 -6.09 16.80 3.78
CA ARG A 56 -7.21 16.63 2.83
C ARG A 56 -8.39 15.90 3.47
N CYS A 57 -8.15 14.84 4.22
CA CYS A 57 -9.21 14.10 4.92
C CYS A 57 -9.91 14.96 6.00
N ILE A 58 -9.18 15.82 6.71
CA ILE A 58 -9.75 16.72 7.73
C ILE A 58 -10.58 17.83 7.08
N THR A 59 -10.05 18.49 6.04
CA THR A 59 -10.74 19.56 5.31
C THR A 59 -12.04 19.04 4.69
N LEU A 60 -12.01 17.84 4.08
CA LEU A 60 -13.17 17.22 3.45
C LEU A 60 -13.82 16.14 4.34
N LYS A 61 -13.83 16.31 5.67
CA LYS A 61 -14.34 15.30 6.62
C LYS A 61 -15.75 14.77 6.31
N LYS A 62 -16.62 15.60 5.75
CA LYS A 62 -18.00 15.24 5.36
C LYS A 62 -18.07 14.27 4.17
N GLN A 63 -16.97 14.16 3.42
CA GLN A 63 -16.88 13.42 2.16
C GLN A 63 -16.01 12.15 2.28
N VAL A 64 -15.54 11.83 3.48
CA VAL A 64 -14.62 10.72 3.74
C VAL A 64 -15.37 9.38 3.69
N MET A 65 -15.16 8.66 2.60
CA MET A 65 -15.60 7.26 2.43
C MET A 65 -14.66 6.25 3.11
N ASN A 66 -15.11 5.01 3.30
CA ASN A 66 -14.31 3.93 3.90
C ASN A 66 -12.95 3.70 3.21
N VAL A 67 -12.88 3.88 1.88
CA VAL A 67 -11.63 3.76 1.10
C VAL A 67 -10.57 4.77 1.54
N HIS A 68 -10.96 6.00 1.91
CA HIS A 68 -10.01 7.00 2.37
C HIS A 68 -9.39 6.65 3.72
N LYS A 69 -10.19 6.05 4.62
CA LYS A 69 -9.70 5.51 5.91
C LYS A 69 -8.71 4.38 5.68
N MET A 70 -9.01 3.51 4.71
CA MET A 70 -8.13 2.41 4.30
C MET A 70 -6.79 2.92 3.75
N ILE A 71 -6.81 3.92 2.87
CA ILE A 71 -5.58 4.54 2.33
C ILE A 71 -4.77 5.19 3.47
N LEU A 72 -5.43 5.86 4.42
CA LEU A 72 -4.75 6.43 5.59
C LEU A 72 -4.00 5.35 6.40
N VAL A 73 -4.60 4.17 6.58
CA VAL A 73 -3.93 3.03 7.25
C VAL A 73 -2.70 2.56 6.46
N VAL A 74 -2.76 2.46 5.12
CA VAL A 74 -1.57 2.13 4.30
C VAL A 74 -0.46 3.15 4.52
N LEU A 75 -0.78 4.44 4.36
CA LEU A 75 0.22 5.51 4.46
C LEU A 75 0.84 5.57 5.85
N GLY A 76 0.03 5.40 6.90
CA GLY A 76 0.50 5.33 8.28
C GLY A 76 1.42 4.14 8.52
N SER A 77 1.04 2.93 8.06
CA SER A 77 1.88 1.74 8.17
C SER A 77 3.21 1.90 7.44
N PHE A 78 3.18 2.48 6.24
CA PHE A 78 4.38 2.72 5.44
C PHE A 78 5.32 3.74 6.08
N PHE A 79 4.79 4.83 6.64
CA PHE A 79 5.60 5.78 7.38
C PHE A 79 6.26 5.15 8.60
N ILE A 80 5.52 4.34 9.38
CA ILE A 80 6.07 3.64 10.54
C ILE A 80 7.17 2.65 10.12
N ASP A 81 6.94 1.88 9.06
CA ASP A 81 7.93 0.94 8.51
C ASP A 81 9.23 1.66 8.12
N GLU A 82 9.10 2.79 7.41
CA GLU A 82 10.26 3.58 6.97
C GLU A 82 11.06 4.15 8.15
N ILE A 83 10.38 4.58 9.23
CA ILE A 83 11.03 5.02 10.47
C ILE A 83 11.74 3.88 11.18
N LEU A 84 11.14 2.70 11.29
CA LEU A 84 11.77 1.53 11.91
C LEU A 84 12.98 1.05 11.11
N ARG A 85 12.88 1.07 9.77
CA ARG A 85 14.00 0.78 8.86
C ARG A 85 15.14 1.77 9.05
N LEU A 86 14.83 3.07 9.11
CA LEU A 86 15.81 4.11 9.38
C LEU A 86 16.49 3.93 10.74
N LEU A 87 15.73 3.57 11.77
CA LEU A 87 16.25 3.30 13.11
C LEU A 87 17.19 2.09 13.11
N ASN A 88 16.83 1.01 12.41
CA ASN A 88 17.67 -0.18 12.26
C ASN A 88 19.00 0.13 11.55
N ILE A 89 18.94 0.86 10.43
CA ILE A 89 20.12 1.26 9.65
C ILE A 89 21.02 2.20 10.47
N THR A 90 20.43 3.15 11.19
CA THR A 90 21.17 4.10 12.04
C THR A 90 21.84 3.39 13.21
N TYR A 91 21.13 2.47 13.86
CA TYR A 91 21.70 1.64 14.92
C TYR A 91 22.89 0.84 14.41
N TYR A 92 22.75 0.18 13.26
CA TYR A 92 23.83 -0.58 12.66
C TYR A 92 25.04 0.30 12.30
N ASN A 93 24.82 1.53 11.82
CA ASN A 93 25.91 2.47 11.55
C ASN A 93 26.68 2.90 12.82
N ASN A 94 25.98 3.04 13.95
CA ASN A 94 26.58 3.51 15.21
C ASN A 94 27.31 2.41 15.97
N TYR A 95 26.79 1.19 16.00
CA TYR A 95 27.33 0.09 16.82
C TYR A 95 28.04 -1.00 16.01
N GLY A 96 27.93 -1.00 14.68
CA GLY A 96 28.56 -1.99 13.79
C GLY A 96 28.00 -3.40 13.88
N SER A 97 26.91 -3.59 14.63
CA SER A 97 26.19 -4.86 14.75
C SER A 97 24.68 -4.59 14.76
N TYR A 98 23.91 -5.55 14.26
CA TYR A 98 22.46 -5.47 14.31
C TYR A 98 21.98 -5.82 15.71
N SER A 99 21.13 -4.98 16.29
CA SER A 99 20.37 -5.39 17.48
C SER A 99 19.25 -6.32 17.04
N THR A 100 19.23 -7.54 17.58
CA THR A 100 18.21 -8.55 17.25
C THR A 100 16.80 -8.01 17.45
N THR A 101 16.56 -7.25 18.52
CA THR A 101 15.24 -6.67 18.81
C THR A 101 14.83 -5.65 17.75
N ILE A 102 15.70 -4.70 17.43
CA ILE A 102 15.41 -3.64 16.45
C ILE A 102 15.22 -4.22 15.05
N ALA A 103 16.12 -5.14 14.65
CA ALA A 103 16.06 -5.79 13.35
C ALA A 103 14.78 -6.63 13.22
N PHE A 104 14.42 -7.41 14.24
CA PHE A 104 13.19 -8.19 14.25
C PHE A 104 11.94 -7.29 14.18
N THR A 105 11.87 -6.23 14.98
CA THR A 105 10.74 -5.29 14.94
C THR A 105 10.63 -4.59 13.59
N SER A 106 11.74 -4.15 13.00
CA SER A 106 11.76 -3.54 11.68
C SER A 106 11.24 -4.50 10.61
N VAL A 107 11.70 -5.76 10.62
CA VAL A 107 11.22 -6.76 9.66
C VAL A 107 9.75 -7.10 9.86
N LEU A 108 9.30 -7.27 11.10
CA LEU A 108 7.90 -7.55 11.41
C LEU A 108 6.98 -6.46 10.85
N PHE A 109 7.30 -5.19 11.10
CA PHE A 109 6.52 -4.07 10.58
C PHE A 109 6.58 -3.94 9.06
N SER A 110 7.71 -4.29 8.44
CA SER A 110 7.81 -4.30 6.98
C SER A 110 6.87 -5.35 6.36
N VAL A 111 6.82 -6.55 6.96
CA VAL A 111 5.90 -7.61 6.52
C VAL A 111 4.44 -7.23 6.77
N ILE A 112 4.12 -6.62 7.93
CA ILE A 112 2.78 -6.09 8.22
C ILE A 112 2.38 -5.06 7.16
N THR A 113 3.22 -4.06 6.89
CA THR A 113 2.97 -2.98 5.92
C THR A 113 2.74 -3.53 4.52
N ARG A 114 3.60 -4.45 4.08
CA ARG A 114 3.45 -5.15 2.79
C ARG A 114 2.13 -5.94 2.69
N THR A 115 1.70 -6.55 3.79
CA THR A 115 0.46 -7.35 3.87
C THR A 115 -0.77 -6.45 3.86
N VAL A 116 -0.76 -5.41 4.68
CA VAL A 116 -1.82 -4.38 4.76
C VAL A 116 -2.02 -3.74 3.38
N ALA A 117 -0.94 -3.33 2.71
CA ALA A 117 -1.02 -2.75 1.37
C ALA A 117 -1.61 -3.71 0.32
N ARG A 118 -1.23 -4.99 0.34
CA ARG A 118 -1.79 -6.00 -0.59
C ARG A 118 -3.27 -6.29 -0.31
N CYS A 119 -3.64 -6.43 0.96
CA CYS A 119 -5.03 -6.60 1.38
C CYS A 119 -5.89 -5.42 0.91
N LEU A 120 -5.40 -4.20 1.10
CA LEU A 120 -6.10 -2.98 0.71
C LEU A 120 -6.20 -2.84 -0.81
N THR A 121 -5.12 -3.15 -1.54
CA THR A 121 -5.15 -3.19 -3.00
C THR A 121 -6.19 -4.18 -3.50
N MET A 122 -6.21 -5.40 -2.93
CA MET A 122 -7.17 -6.44 -3.28
C MET A 122 -8.61 -5.98 -3.02
N MET A 123 -8.86 -5.36 -1.86
CA MET A 123 -10.15 -4.77 -1.53
C MET A 123 -10.57 -3.68 -2.54
N VAL A 124 -9.67 -2.77 -2.89
CA VAL A 124 -9.95 -1.68 -3.84
C VAL A 124 -10.26 -2.22 -5.24
N VAL A 125 -9.45 -3.16 -5.76
CA VAL A 125 -9.68 -3.72 -7.11
C VAL A 125 -10.94 -4.58 -7.19
N MET A 126 -11.41 -5.13 -6.07
CA MET A 126 -12.69 -5.82 -5.97
C MET A 126 -13.88 -4.87 -5.81
N GLY A 127 -13.62 -3.55 -5.75
CA GLY A 127 -14.64 -2.52 -5.81
C GLY A 127 -15.17 -2.04 -4.45
N LEU A 128 -14.45 -2.29 -3.35
CA LEU A 128 -14.82 -1.70 -2.06
C LEU A 128 -14.94 -0.19 -2.15
N GLY A 129 -16.09 0.32 -1.68
CA GLY A 129 -16.37 1.75 -1.60
C GLY A 129 -16.75 2.41 -2.92
N VAL A 130 -16.77 1.68 -4.05
CA VAL A 130 -17.25 2.22 -5.34
C VAL A 130 -18.41 1.41 -5.91
N THR A 131 -18.30 0.07 -5.92
CA THR A 131 -19.34 -0.83 -6.46
C THR A 131 -20.01 -1.69 -5.39
N CYS A 132 -19.36 -1.95 -4.26
CA CYS A 132 -19.94 -2.67 -3.13
C CYS A 132 -19.70 -1.94 -1.80
N SER A 133 -20.77 -1.79 -1.01
CA SER A 133 -20.73 -1.18 0.33
C SER A 133 -20.26 -2.15 1.43
N SER A 134 -20.27 -3.47 1.17
CA SER A 134 -19.80 -4.50 2.10
C SER A 134 -19.22 -5.70 1.36
N LEU A 135 -18.12 -6.27 1.87
CA LEU A 135 -17.67 -7.61 1.49
C LEU A 135 -18.50 -8.58 2.32
N GLY A 136 -19.47 -9.26 1.71
CA GLY A 136 -20.11 -10.42 2.34
C GLY A 136 -19.11 -11.58 2.50
N ASN A 137 -19.47 -12.78 2.03
CA ASN A 137 -18.61 -13.97 2.10
C ASN A 137 -17.24 -13.82 1.40
N MET A 138 -17.04 -12.78 0.60
CA MET A 138 -15.78 -12.51 -0.08
C MET A 138 -14.69 -11.98 0.86
N GLY A 139 -15.04 -11.32 1.97
CA GLY A 139 -14.07 -10.77 2.93
C GLY A 139 -13.20 -11.83 3.58
N TRP A 140 -13.78 -13.00 3.88
CA TRP A 140 -13.04 -14.13 4.44
C TRP A 140 -11.95 -14.66 3.50
N LYS A 141 -12.20 -14.66 2.19
CA LYS A 141 -11.20 -15.09 1.18
C LYS A 141 -10.00 -14.16 1.16
N ILE A 142 -10.24 -12.84 1.28
CA ILE A 142 -9.16 -11.84 1.36
C ILE A 142 -8.38 -12.01 2.66
N ALA A 143 -9.07 -12.26 3.78
CA ALA A 143 -8.42 -12.50 5.07
C ALA A 143 -7.50 -13.72 5.03
N ILE A 144 -7.96 -14.85 4.47
CA ILE A 144 -7.12 -16.05 4.29
C ILE A 144 -5.91 -15.74 3.41
N ALA A 145 -6.11 -15.06 2.28
CA ALA A 145 -5.02 -14.68 1.38
C ALA A 145 -4.00 -13.77 2.07
N ALA A 146 -4.45 -12.81 2.88
CA ALA A 146 -3.59 -11.92 3.65
C ALA A 146 -2.79 -12.66 4.73
N ILE A 147 -3.42 -13.60 5.45
CA ILE A 147 -2.75 -14.44 6.45
C ILE A 147 -1.69 -15.32 5.79
N GLY A 148 -2.02 -15.97 4.68
CA GLY A 148 -1.07 -16.79 3.92
C GLY A 148 0.12 -15.96 3.44
N TYR A 149 -0.14 -14.80 2.85
CA TYR A 149 0.91 -13.87 2.42
C TYR A 149 1.80 -13.43 3.57
N PHE A 150 1.22 -13.07 4.72
CA PHE A 150 1.95 -12.66 5.92
C PHE A 150 2.89 -13.76 6.40
N VAL A 151 2.41 -14.99 6.52
CA VAL A 151 3.19 -16.13 7.01
C VAL A 151 4.38 -16.42 6.08
N PHE A 152 4.15 -16.53 4.77
CA PHE A 152 5.22 -16.81 3.81
C PHE A 152 6.22 -15.65 3.71
N SER A 153 5.76 -14.40 3.76
CA SER A 153 6.64 -13.22 3.73
C SER A 153 7.47 -13.09 5.00
N LEU A 154 6.89 -13.41 6.16
CA LEU A 154 7.61 -13.40 7.42
C LEU A 154 8.65 -14.50 7.46
N TRP A 155 8.29 -15.70 6.98
CA TRP A 155 9.23 -16.82 6.84
C TRP A 155 10.43 -16.44 5.97
N ASP A 156 10.19 -15.87 4.78
CA ASP A 156 11.24 -15.41 3.88
C ASP A 156 12.14 -14.34 4.54
N SER A 157 11.53 -13.33 5.15
CA SER A 157 12.26 -12.23 5.77
C SER A 157 13.10 -12.69 6.97
N LEU A 158 12.58 -13.58 7.82
CA LEU A 158 13.34 -14.16 8.93
C LEU A 158 14.45 -15.11 8.43
N SER A 159 14.16 -15.93 7.42
CA SER A 159 15.14 -16.83 6.82
C SER A 159 16.31 -16.03 6.25
N SER A 160 16.06 -14.87 5.63
CA SER A 160 17.11 -13.99 5.10
C SER A 160 18.06 -13.44 6.17
N ILE A 161 17.55 -13.18 7.39
CA ILE A 161 18.36 -12.65 8.51
C ILE A 161 19.17 -13.75 9.19
N PHE A 162 18.56 -14.93 9.40
CA PHE A 162 19.17 -16.01 10.20
C PHE A 162 19.98 -17.01 9.38
N SER A 163 20.00 -16.90 8.04
CA SER A 163 20.82 -17.73 7.15
C SER A 163 22.31 -17.42 7.32
N THR A 164 22.92 -17.98 8.37
CA THR A 164 24.34 -17.84 8.71
C THR A 164 25.24 -18.76 7.88
N SER A 165 24.68 -19.70 7.12
CA SER A 165 25.44 -20.74 6.42
C SER A 165 25.41 -20.56 4.90
N SER A 166 26.59 -20.41 4.29
CA SER A 166 26.85 -20.37 2.84
C SER A 166 26.37 -21.61 2.05
N SER A 167 25.76 -22.60 2.71
CA SER A 167 25.30 -23.87 2.16
C SER A 167 23.77 -24.01 2.12
N GLN A 168 22.99 -23.08 2.67
CA GLN A 168 21.53 -23.14 2.55
C GLN A 168 21.13 -22.58 1.18
N SER A 169 20.80 -23.51 0.30
CA SER A 169 20.21 -23.27 -1.02
C SER A 169 19.06 -22.26 -0.92
N SER A 170 18.97 -21.32 -1.87
CA SER A 170 17.95 -20.26 -1.99
C SER A 170 16.50 -20.77 -2.15
N LEU A 171 16.21 -22.01 -1.76
CA LEU A 171 14.90 -22.67 -1.82
C LEU A 171 13.85 -21.98 -0.95
N TYR A 172 14.24 -21.27 0.12
CA TYR A 172 13.29 -20.52 0.96
C TYR A 172 12.60 -19.37 0.20
N LEU A 173 13.21 -18.88 -0.89
CA LEU A 173 12.66 -17.81 -1.71
C LEU A 173 11.48 -18.29 -2.58
N ILE A 174 11.45 -19.57 -2.93
CA ILE A 174 10.48 -20.13 -3.91
C ILE A 174 9.03 -19.99 -3.39
N PRO A 175 8.68 -20.41 -2.16
CA PRO A 175 7.32 -20.27 -1.66
C PRO A 175 6.85 -18.81 -1.60
N SER A 176 7.73 -17.88 -1.18
CA SER A 176 7.40 -16.46 -1.11
C SER A 176 7.16 -15.86 -2.50
N ALA A 177 7.97 -16.23 -3.49
CA ALA A 177 7.79 -15.77 -4.87
C ALA A 177 6.48 -16.29 -5.50
N LEU A 178 6.10 -17.54 -5.19
CA LEU A 178 4.84 -18.13 -5.67
C LEU A 178 3.62 -17.43 -5.11
N ILE A 179 3.59 -17.14 -3.79
CA ILE A 179 2.46 -16.43 -3.19
C ILE A 179 2.35 -15.00 -3.73
N ASP A 180 3.48 -14.30 -3.92
CA ASP A 180 3.49 -12.97 -4.54
C ASP A 180 2.89 -13.01 -5.94
N SER A 181 3.33 -13.97 -6.77
CA SER A 181 2.83 -14.16 -8.14
C SER A 181 1.33 -14.41 -8.16
N PHE A 182 0.83 -15.28 -7.28
CA PHE A 182 -0.60 -15.59 -7.16
C PHE A 182 -1.43 -14.37 -6.74
N ILE A 183 -0.95 -13.57 -5.78
CA ILE A 183 -1.62 -12.36 -5.32
C ILE A 183 -1.68 -11.32 -6.44
N TYR A 184 -0.56 -11.04 -7.12
CA TYR A 184 -0.54 -10.09 -8.23
C TYR A 184 -1.46 -10.50 -9.38
N PHE A 185 -1.46 -11.78 -9.74
CA PHE A 185 -2.36 -12.32 -10.74
C PHE A 185 -3.83 -12.13 -10.35
N SER A 186 -4.17 -12.39 -9.08
CA SER A 186 -5.52 -12.20 -8.54
C SER A 186 -5.95 -10.72 -8.55
N ILE A 187 -5.02 -9.81 -8.25
CA ILE A 187 -5.25 -8.35 -8.31
C ILE A 187 -5.58 -7.92 -9.74
N LEU A 188 -4.79 -8.36 -10.73
CA LEU A 188 -5.00 -8.00 -12.14
C LEU A 188 -6.32 -8.56 -12.68
N GLN A 189 -6.65 -9.81 -12.37
CA GLN A 189 -7.95 -10.39 -12.76
C GLN A 189 -9.12 -9.63 -12.14
N SER A 190 -9.05 -9.34 -10.84
CA SER A 190 -10.10 -8.62 -10.13
C SER A 190 -10.29 -7.21 -10.70
N LEU A 191 -9.19 -6.52 -11.01
CA LEU A 191 -9.22 -5.21 -11.65
C LEU A 191 -9.91 -5.26 -13.02
N MET A 192 -9.55 -6.23 -13.87
CA MET A 192 -10.14 -6.37 -15.20
C MET A 192 -11.65 -6.66 -15.11
N LYS A 193 -12.05 -7.55 -14.20
CA LYS A 193 -13.46 -7.88 -13.96
C LYS A 193 -14.27 -6.67 -13.48
N THR A 194 -13.71 -5.87 -12.57
CA THR A 194 -14.36 -4.64 -12.09
C THR A 194 -14.49 -3.59 -13.18
N ILE A 195 -13.49 -3.46 -14.06
CA ILE A 195 -13.57 -2.56 -15.23
C ILE A 195 -14.68 -3.00 -16.19
N GLU A 196 -14.80 -4.30 -16.45
CA GLU A 196 -15.84 -4.85 -17.32
C GLU A 196 -17.24 -4.65 -16.74
N ASP A 197 -17.44 -4.96 -15.46
CA ASP A 197 -18.71 -4.73 -14.75
C ASP A 197 -19.12 -3.24 -14.74
N LEU A 198 -18.15 -2.33 -14.53
CA LEU A 198 -18.39 -0.89 -14.60
C LEU A 198 -18.74 -0.41 -16.01
N LYS A 199 -18.17 -1.04 -17.04
CA LYS A 199 -18.44 -0.74 -18.45
C LYS A 199 -19.85 -1.19 -18.84
N GLU A 200 -20.25 -2.39 -18.40
CA GLU A 200 -21.61 -2.92 -18.62
C GLU A 200 -22.67 -2.05 -17.92
N LYS A 201 -22.40 -1.61 -16.69
CA LYS A 201 -23.31 -0.74 -15.91
C LYS A 201 -23.31 0.73 -16.36
N LYS A 202 -22.60 1.08 -17.43
CA LYS A 202 -22.48 2.46 -17.97
C LYS A 202 -22.08 3.52 -16.93
N GLN A 203 -21.35 3.15 -15.87
CA GLN A 203 -20.91 4.07 -14.81
C GLN A 203 -19.64 4.83 -15.22
N THR A 204 -19.76 5.77 -16.16
CA THR A 204 -18.64 6.40 -16.86
C THR A 204 -17.64 7.11 -15.93
N SER A 205 -18.12 7.79 -14.89
CA SER A 205 -17.26 8.52 -13.95
C SER A 205 -16.42 7.59 -13.06
N LYS A 206 -16.97 6.44 -12.64
CA LYS A 206 -16.25 5.45 -11.82
C LYS A 206 -15.28 4.65 -12.66
N LEU A 207 -15.69 4.30 -13.89
CA LEU A 207 -14.85 3.61 -14.87
C LEU A 207 -13.56 4.38 -15.16
N GLU A 208 -13.61 5.70 -15.31
CA GLU A 208 -12.44 6.53 -15.60
C GLU A 208 -11.33 6.38 -14.53
N ILE A 209 -11.71 6.31 -13.26
CA ILE A 209 -10.78 6.14 -12.13
C ILE A 209 -10.06 4.78 -12.25
N PHE A 210 -10.81 3.70 -12.49
CA PHE A 210 -10.24 2.36 -12.62
C PHE A 210 -9.40 2.20 -13.90
N LEU A 211 -9.75 2.87 -14.99
CA LEU A 211 -8.93 2.90 -16.21
C LEU A 211 -7.60 3.64 -15.99
N LYS A 212 -7.61 4.77 -15.26
CA LYS A 212 -6.39 5.47 -14.85
C LYS A 212 -5.53 4.60 -13.95
N LEU A 213 -6.12 3.92 -12.97
CA LEU A 213 -5.42 2.96 -12.11
C LEU A 213 -4.73 1.88 -12.94
N ARG A 214 -5.46 1.23 -13.85
CA ARG A 214 -4.92 0.19 -14.73
C ARG A 214 -3.74 0.71 -15.54
N ASN A 215 -3.86 1.89 -16.15
CA ASN A 215 -2.77 2.46 -16.94
C ASN A 215 -1.52 2.71 -16.08
N MET A 216 -1.69 3.26 -14.89
CA MET A 216 -0.57 3.48 -13.95
C MET A 216 0.11 2.18 -13.52
N ILE A 217 -0.66 1.13 -13.21
CA ILE A 217 -0.13 -0.20 -12.86
C ILE A 217 0.66 -0.78 -14.04
N VAL A 218 0.10 -0.73 -15.26
CA VAL A 218 0.78 -1.26 -16.46
C VAL A 218 2.09 -0.53 -16.71
N ILE A 219 2.10 0.80 -16.62
CA ILE A 219 3.32 1.60 -16.76
C ILE A 219 4.37 1.17 -15.73
N MET A 220 3.99 1.03 -14.46
CA MET A 220 4.90 0.59 -13.40
C MET A 220 5.46 -0.82 -13.62
N VAL A 221 4.63 -1.76 -14.07
CA VAL A 221 5.05 -3.14 -14.37
C VAL A 221 6.05 -3.16 -15.52
N VAL A 222 5.82 -2.39 -16.58
CA VAL A 222 6.76 -2.27 -17.71
C VAL A 222 8.10 -1.68 -17.27
N PHE A 223 8.08 -0.59 -16.50
CA PHE A 223 9.32 0.01 -15.96
C PHE A 223 10.09 -0.96 -15.06
N SER A 224 9.39 -1.68 -14.18
CA SER A 224 10.00 -2.70 -13.32
C SER A 224 10.60 -3.85 -14.13
N ALA A 225 9.92 -4.33 -15.17
CA ALA A 225 10.44 -5.39 -16.04
C ALA A 225 11.71 -4.96 -16.80
N ILE A 226 11.71 -3.75 -17.38
CA ILE A 226 12.88 -3.17 -18.04
C ILE A 226 14.04 -3.05 -17.05
N TYR A 227 13.77 -2.54 -15.85
CA TYR A 227 14.77 -2.41 -14.79
C TYR A 227 15.38 -3.76 -14.40
N ASN A 228 14.57 -4.78 -14.14
CA ASN A 228 15.05 -6.11 -13.78
C ASN A 228 15.87 -6.74 -14.92
N GLY A 229 15.45 -6.56 -16.17
CA GLY A 229 16.19 -7.02 -17.34
C GLY A 229 17.57 -6.35 -17.47
N LEU A 230 17.62 -5.03 -17.31
CA LEU A 230 18.88 -4.27 -17.31
C LEU A 230 19.78 -4.67 -16.15
N PHE A 231 19.22 -4.80 -14.94
CA PHE A 231 19.96 -5.21 -13.75
C PHE A 231 20.58 -6.61 -13.90
N SER A 232 19.80 -7.56 -14.43
CA SER A 232 20.27 -8.91 -14.75
C SER A 232 21.43 -8.88 -15.77
N TYR A 233 21.31 -8.05 -16.81
CA TYR A 233 22.37 -7.85 -17.80
C TYR A 233 23.66 -7.28 -17.17
N LEU A 234 23.54 -6.28 -16.29
CA LEU A 234 24.69 -5.66 -15.61
C LEU A 234 25.43 -6.64 -14.70
N ILE A 235 24.69 -7.54 -14.03
CA ILE A 235 25.27 -8.64 -13.24
C ILE A 235 26.04 -9.60 -14.15
N ALA A 236 25.43 -10.05 -15.26
CA ALA A 236 26.06 -11.00 -16.18
C ALA A 236 27.37 -10.45 -16.79
N LYS A 237 27.45 -9.14 -17.02
CA LYS A 237 28.65 -8.47 -17.53
C LYS A 237 29.68 -8.10 -16.46
N LYS A 238 29.44 -8.42 -15.17
CA LYS A 238 30.28 -7.98 -14.04
C LYS A 238 30.53 -6.47 -14.00
N ALA A 239 29.69 -5.68 -14.67
CA ALA A 239 29.80 -4.23 -14.70
C ALA A 239 29.43 -3.62 -13.33
N LEU A 240 28.69 -4.37 -12.51
CA LEU A 240 28.26 -3.93 -11.17
C LEU A 240 29.43 -3.60 -10.25
N ASP A 241 30.57 -4.29 -10.38
CA ASP A 241 31.78 -4.01 -9.59
C ASP A 241 32.34 -2.60 -9.89
N SER A 242 32.23 -2.15 -11.14
CA SER A 242 32.58 -0.78 -11.54
C SER A 242 31.63 0.26 -10.93
N PHE A 243 30.37 -0.12 -10.69
CA PHE A 243 29.33 0.74 -10.11
C PHE A 243 29.09 0.46 -8.61
N TRP A 244 30.10 -0.06 -7.89
CA TRP A 244 29.98 -0.46 -6.48
C TRP A 244 29.36 0.62 -5.57
N LYS A 245 29.56 1.91 -5.89
CA LYS A 245 29.01 3.05 -5.15
C LYS A 245 27.48 3.14 -5.21
N TYR A 246 26.86 2.61 -6.26
CA TYR A 246 25.40 2.64 -6.50
C TYR A 246 24.72 1.30 -6.19
N GLN A 247 25.47 0.31 -5.71
CA GLN A 247 24.95 -1.02 -5.44
C GLN A 247 23.78 -1.00 -4.42
N TRP A 248 23.83 -0.11 -3.43
CA TRP A 248 22.72 0.11 -2.50
C TRP A 248 21.42 0.53 -3.20
N PHE A 249 21.52 1.36 -4.23
CA PHE A 249 20.36 1.86 -4.95
C PHE A 249 19.76 0.76 -5.83
N PHE A 250 20.61 -0.01 -6.51
CA PHE A 250 20.16 -1.09 -7.37
C PHE A 250 19.53 -2.26 -6.59
N ASN A 251 20.09 -2.59 -5.42
CA ASN A 251 19.61 -3.71 -4.62
C ASN A 251 18.38 -3.38 -3.77
N ASP A 252 18.31 -2.17 -3.20
CA ASP A 252 17.27 -1.80 -2.22
C ASP A 252 16.56 -0.48 -2.59
N GLY A 253 17.32 0.55 -2.93
CA GLY A 253 16.78 1.89 -3.16
C GLY A 253 15.67 1.98 -4.21
N ILE A 254 15.83 1.33 -5.36
CA ILE A 254 14.86 1.36 -6.47
C ILE A 254 13.50 0.79 -6.08
N TRP A 255 13.47 -0.26 -5.25
CA TRP A 255 12.22 -0.90 -4.80
C TRP A 255 11.45 0.03 -3.88
N SER A 256 12.17 0.75 -3.01
CA SER A 256 11.60 1.79 -2.17
C SER A 256 11.00 2.93 -3.02
N VAL A 257 11.65 3.32 -4.12
CA VAL A 257 11.13 4.33 -5.06
C VAL A 257 9.85 3.85 -5.74
N PHE A 258 9.81 2.62 -6.26
CA PHE A 258 8.60 2.08 -6.89
C PHE A 258 7.43 2.04 -5.91
N TYR A 259 7.67 1.61 -4.67
CA TYR A 259 6.63 1.55 -3.66
C TYR A 259 6.09 2.94 -3.31
N PHE A 260 6.97 3.93 -3.10
CA PHE A 260 6.57 5.31 -2.85
C PHE A 260 5.80 5.93 -4.02
N PHE A 261 6.22 5.65 -5.26
CA PHE A 261 5.54 6.14 -6.45
C PHE A 261 4.12 5.56 -6.56
N ILE A 262 3.96 4.26 -6.34
CA ILE A 262 2.64 3.60 -6.36
C ILE A 262 1.73 4.21 -5.29
N LEU A 263 2.24 4.40 -4.07
CA LEU A 263 1.47 5.06 -3.00
C LEU A 263 1.07 6.49 -3.36
N SER A 264 1.99 7.25 -3.95
CA SER A 264 1.72 8.61 -4.42
C SER A 264 0.66 8.63 -5.52
N ALA A 265 0.69 7.67 -6.44
CA ALA A 265 -0.32 7.52 -7.49
C ALA A 265 -1.69 7.17 -6.91
N ILE A 266 -1.76 6.31 -5.89
CA ILE A 266 -3.00 6.01 -5.16
C ILE A 266 -3.52 7.27 -4.46
N VAL A 267 -2.66 8.01 -3.77
CA VAL A 267 -3.04 9.29 -3.15
C VAL A 267 -3.60 10.26 -4.18
N TYR A 268 -2.92 10.44 -5.30
CA TYR A 268 -3.38 11.31 -6.38
C TYR A 268 -4.75 10.88 -6.92
N LEU A 269 -4.93 9.59 -7.20
CA LEU A 269 -6.14 9.08 -7.83
C LEU A 269 -7.36 9.10 -6.91
N TRP A 270 -7.19 8.88 -5.61
CA TRP A 270 -8.26 8.88 -4.60
C TRP A 270 -8.29 10.15 -3.74
N THR A 271 -7.61 11.23 -4.16
CA THR A 271 -7.66 12.49 -3.41
C THR A 271 -9.12 12.93 -3.25
N PRO A 272 -9.58 13.19 -2.00
CA PRO A 272 -10.93 13.71 -1.78
C PRO A 272 -11.12 14.99 -2.58
N ASN A 273 -12.10 15.01 -3.48
CA ASN A 273 -12.50 16.17 -4.26
C ASN A 273 -13.90 16.63 -3.83
N GLU A 274 -14.25 17.91 -3.87
CA GLU A 274 -15.55 18.42 -3.40
C GLU A 274 -16.76 17.76 -4.08
N ARG A 275 -16.57 17.21 -5.28
CA ARG A 275 -17.57 16.45 -6.05
C ARG A 275 -17.71 14.97 -5.62
N SER A 276 -16.86 14.45 -4.73
CA SER A 276 -16.80 13.02 -4.35
C SER A 276 -18.12 12.48 -3.78
N VAL A 277 -18.86 13.32 -3.05
CA VAL A 277 -20.18 12.96 -2.49
C VAL A 277 -21.26 12.88 -3.57
N ALA A 278 -21.21 13.76 -4.58
CA ALA A 278 -22.11 13.68 -5.73
C ALA A 278 -21.89 12.38 -6.53
N TYR A 279 -20.64 11.90 -6.63
CA TYR A 279 -20.30 10.63 -7.29
C TYR A 279 -20.74 9.36 -6.54
N ALA A 280 -20.86 9.42 -5.22
CA ALA A 280 -21.31 8.28 -4.40
C ALA A 280 -22.84 8.18 -4.32
N HIS A 281 -23.56 9.31 -4.38
CA HIS A 281 -25.03 9.36 -4.25
C HIS A 281 -25.79 9.40 -5.58
N HIS A 282 -25.20 9.89 -6.68
CA HIS A 282 -25.78 9.69 -8.00
C HIS A 282 -25.44 8.28 -8.49
N VAL A 283 -26.29 7.31 -8.13
CA VAL A 283 -26.53 6.19 -9.04
C VAL A 283 -26.99 6.84 -10.34
N GLN A 284 -26.13 6.85 -11.37
CA GLN A 284 -26.59 7.12 -12.72
C GLN A 284 -27.60 6.02 -13.02
N VAL A 285 -28.88 6.34 -12.88
CA VAL A 285 -29.97 5.49 -13.34
C VAL A 285 -29.67 5.31 -14.82
N ALA A 286 -29.46 4.06 -15.25
CA ALA A 286 -29.45 3.76 -16.66
C ALA A 286 -30.80 4.24 -17.18
N THR A 287 -30.83 5.36 -17.88
CA THR A 287 -31.98 5.71 -18.70
C THR A 287 -32.05 4.59 -19.73
N GLU A 288 -32.89 3.59 -19.46
CA GLU A 288 -33.43 2.78 -20.52
C GLU A 288 -34.05 3.79 -21.48
N GLU A 289 -33.43 3.99 -22.63
CA GLU A 289 -34.09 4.60 -23.78
C GLU A 289 -35.21 3.64 -24.16
N GLN A 290 -36.33 3.73 -23.45
CA GLN A 290 -37.59 3.19 -23.91
C GLN A 290 -37.98 4.08 -25.07
N ALA A 291 -37.74 3.57 -26.28
CA ALA A 291 -38.26 4.13 -27.51
C ALA A 291 -39.80 4.16 -27.42
N GLY A 292 -40.33 5.29 -26.97
CA GLY A 292 -41.74 5.57 -26.83
C GLY A 292 -41.88 7.05 -26.54
N GLY A 293 -42.18 7.82 -27.59
CA GLY A 293 -42.22 9.26 -27.52
C GLY A 293 -43.22 9.76 -26.48
N ASP A 294 -42.80 10.77 -25.72
CA ASP A 294 -43.59 11.96 -25.44
C ASP A 294 -42.63 13.06 -24.96
N SER A 295 -42.61 14.16 -25.70
CA SER A 295 -41.82 15.35 -25.41
C SER A 295 -42.38 16.07 -24.18
N VAL A 296 -41.63 16.10 -23.07
CA VAL A 296 -41.91 17.03 -21.96
C VAL A 296 -40.82 18.10 -21.96
N SER A 297 -41.21 19.30 -22.39
CA SER A 297 -40.41 20.51 -22.32
C SER A 297 -40.17 20.93 -20.86
N LEU A 298 -38.91 21.10 -20.48
CA LEU A 298 -38.53 21.72 -19.22
C LEU A 298 -38.69 23.24 -19.35
N GLN A 299 -39.58 23.82 -18.56
CA GLN A 299 -39.76 25.27 -18.44
C GLN A 299 -38.83 25.78 -17.33
N ASP A 300 -37.88 26.64 -17.71
CA ASP A 300 -37.01 27.38 -16.79
C ASP A 300 -37.86 28.32 -15.91
N GLY A 301 -37.82 28.11 -14.60
CA GLY A 301 -38.43 28.98 -13.60
C GLY A 301 -37.34 29.57 -12.68
N GLU A 302 -37.19 30.89 -12.75
CA GLU A 302 -36.27 31.70 -11.96
C GLU A 302 -36.38 31.46 -10.44
N LEU A 303 -35.23 31.49 -9.75
CA LEU A 303 -35.18 31.50 -8.29
C LEU A 303 -35.72 32.83 -7.74
N GLN A 304 -36.75 32.76 -6.88
CA GLN A 304 -37.07 33.85 -5.94
C GLN A 304 -36.68 33.49 -4.50
N PRO A 305 -36.30 34.48 -3.65
CA PRO A 305 -35.73 34.25 -2.34
C PRO A 305 -36.82 33.99 -1.28
N ARG A 306 -36.42 33.22 -0.25
CA ARG A 306 -37.19 32.94 0.97
C ARG A 306 -37.50 34.22 1.74
N ASP A 307 -38.78 34.42 2.07
CA ASP A 307 -39.19 35.17 3.26
C ASP A 307 -39.98 34.29 4.22
N MET A 308 -39.77 34.58 5.50
CA MET A 308 -40.21 33.84 6.68
C MET A 308 -41.70 34.05 7.00
N LEU A 309 -42.23 33.08 7.77
CA LEU A 309 -43.52 33.03 8.47
C LEU A 309 -44.69 32.49 7.64
N ASP A 310 -45.00 31.20 7.80
CA ASP A 310 -46.24 30.82 8.48
C ASP A 310 -46.30 29.32 8.84
N GLN A 311 -47.07 29.05 9.89
CA GLN A 311 -47.26 27.77 10.56
C GLN A 311 -47.83 26.68 9.63
N VAL A 312 -47.30 25.45 9.71
CA VAL A 312 -47.96 24.27 9.12
C VAL A 312 -48.58 23.45 10.25
N GLU A 313 -49.91 23.52 10.32
CA GLU A 313 -50.81 22.70 11.11
C GLU A 313 -50.83 21.26 10.56
N VAL A 314 -50.58 20.27 11.42
CA VAL A 314 -50.62 18.85 11.08
C VAL A 314 -52.05 18.34 11.27
N LYS A 315 -52.78 18.09 10.16
CA LYS A 315 -54.03 17.33 10.21
C LYS A 315 -53.73 15.83 10.30
N THR A 316 -54.03 15.22 11.45
CA THR A 316 -54.16 13.77 11.61
C THR A 316 -55.51 13.32 11.07
N VAL A 317 -55.51 12.29 10.23
CA VAL A 317 -56.72 11.61 9.72
C VAL A 317 -57.20 10.64 10.78
N ASP A 318 -58.43 10.83 11.27
CA ASP A 318 -59.13 9.93 12.18
C ASP A 318 -59.45 8.61 11.46
N GLY A 319 -58.91 7.50 12.00
CA GLY A 319 -59.24 6.14 11.62
C GLY A 319 -60.38 5.64 12.51
N ASP A 320 -61.54 5.41 11.88
CA ASP A 320 -62.80 5.01 12.48
C ASP A 320 -62.67 3.75 13.35
N SER A 321 -63.13 3.87 14.60
CA SER A 321 -63.16 2.83 15.60
C SER A 321 -64.47 2.05 15.53
N ASN A 322 -64.45 0.76 15.21
CA ASN A 322 -65.42 -0.19 15.77
C ASN A 322 -65.07 -1.65 15.43
N SER A 323 -64.59 -2.38 16.44
CA SER A 323 -64.84 -3.82 16.67
C SER A 323 -63.71 -4.45 17.46
N LEU A 324 -63.68 -4.26 18.79
CA LEU A 324 -63.04 -5.23 19.68
C LEU A 324 -63.91 -5.36 20.96
N LYS A 325 -64.62 -6.48 21.01
CA LYS A 325 -65.43 -7.00 22.12
C LYS A 325 -64.50 -7.46 23.27
N PRO A 326 -64.84 -7.26 24.56
CA PRO A 326 -63.93 -7.58 25.66
C PRO A 326 -64.19 -8.95 26.30
N MET A 327 -63.27 -9.29 27.23
CA MET A 327 -63.30 -10.28 28.32
C MET A 327 -62.80 -11.71 27.99
N ASN A 328 -62.05 -12.39 28.87
CA ASN A 328 -61.93 -12.23 30.33
C ASN A 328 -60.59 -12.76 30.89
N MET A 329 -60.38 -12.44 32.17
CA MET A 329 -59.29 -12.76 33.11
C MET A 329 -58.53 -14.08 32.92
#